data_AF-A0A7S0UT06-F1
#
_entry.id   AF-A0A7S0UT06-F1
#
_cell.length_a   1.000
_cell.length_b   1.000
_cell.length_c   1.000
_cell.angle_alpha   90.00
_cell.angle_beta   90.00
_cell.angle_gamma   90.00
#
_symmetry.space_group_name_H-M   'P 1'
#
loop_
_entity.id
_entity.type
_entity.pdbx_description
1 polymer ?
#
loop_
_entity_poly.entity_id
_entity_poly.type
_entity_poly.pdbx_seq_one_letter_code
_entity_poly.pdbx_strand_id
1 'polypeptide(L)'
;MGQFDERYDSGTGTCSRGIRASRAQAVADSSFSVISATPKAFPFRPPPKSPPPPPWHVAYDCKSTPSLAAAVAAATALPAVMDSAGMLSVRSPDLGGSWIPVFDAANLPGSYANKGVWPVALISNQLQAVLTPLVSPSSLSSLFLHPSSLHFPSSSSSATHAFPHVDDETASLTFPNLTGRGGLSHSVGHGKGGNGGARPGATTMAAATGRGMWHVAMAPPLDPKPVVTMLPLEVPVLAVDGGKGALESTFLLQGLHLASLRIALDMNGVSSAFWNDHLAQHSEALSVAAAHDKSLLRLLAVLLETGRHARAADLLSMAELTRTLEGAVKLCTHHRSASARDRAAQTLQARQAIQEHLTVARDAMTKTAIDTAAALKEVQAHLGDVQSIVAALAYRGGG
;
A
#
# COMPACT_ATOMS: atom_id res chain seq x y z
N MET A 1 20.20 -15.36 -47.00
CA MET A 1 21.57 -15.81 -47.33
C MET A 1 22.44 -14.58 -47.45
N GLY A 2 23.23 -14.31 -46.42
CA GLY A 2 24.15 -13.18 -46.35
C GLY A 2 25.13 -13.48 -45.23
N GLN A 3 26.28 -14.02 -45.62
CA GLN A 3 27.44 -14.27 -44.77
C GLN A 3 28.05 -12.92 -44.37
N PHE A 4 28.39 -12.76 -43.10
CA PHE A 4 29.27 -11.67 -42.66
C PHE A 4 30.41 -12.28 -41.85
N ASP A 5 31.61 -12.06 -42.37
CA ASP A 5 32.90 -12.57 -41.94
C ASP A 5 33.32 -12.04 -40.56
N GLU A 6 33.76 -12.96 -39.70
CA GLU A 6 34.60 -12.70 -38.54
C GLU A 6 36.08 -12.80 -38.95
N ARG A 7 36.83 -11.69 -38.90
CA ARG A 7 38.29 -11.71 -38.69
C ARG A 7 38.76 -10.50 -37.89
N TYR A 8 39.34 -10.81 -36.73
CA TYR A 8 40.62 -10.34 -36.17
C TYR A 8 41.02 -8.86 -36.34
N ASP A 9 41.28 -8.19 -35.21
CA ASP A 9 42.66 -7.81 -34.91
C ASP A 9 42.92 -7.53 -33.42
N SER A 10 44.01 -8.15 -32.96
CA SER A 10 44.66 -7.99 -31.66
C SER A 10 45.69 -6.87 -31.73
N GLY A 11 45.59 -5.86 -30.87
CA GLY A 11 46.55 -4.76 -30.79
C GLY A 11 46.94 -4.46 -29.35
N THR A 12 48.14 -4.91 -28.98
CA THR A 12 48.88 -4.58 -27.77
C THR A 12 49.35 -3.11 -27.80
N GLY A 13 49.27 -2.41 -26.66
CA GLY A 13 49.70 -1.02 -26.56
C GLY A 13 49.86 -0.56 -25.11
N THR A 14 50.98 -0.93 -24.52
CA THR A 14 51.51 -0.42 -23.24
C THR A 14 51.79 1.09 -23.30
N CYS A 15 51.38 1.86 -22.29
CA CYS A 15 52.09 3.10 -21.95
C CYS A 15 52.03 3.38 -20.44
N SER A 16 53.24 3.49 -19.88
CA SER A 16 53.58 3.53 -18.48
C SER A 16 53.73 4.97 -17.98
N ARG A 17 53.05 5.33 -16.88
CA ARG A 17 53.44 6.36 -15.89
C ARG A 17 52.76 5.94 -14.58
N GLY A 18 53.41 5.59 -13.48
CA GLY A 18 54.71 6.04 -12.97
C GLY A 18 54.50 7.05 -11.85
N ILE A 19 53.87 6.66 -10.72
CA ILE A 19 53.95 7.42 -9.46
C ILE A 19 54.22 6.46 -8.31
N ARG A 20 55.28 6.80 -7.57
CA ARG A 20 55.93 6.06 -6.51
C ARG A 20 55.01 5.80 -5.31
N ALA A 21 55.11 4.58 -4.81
CA ALA A 21 54.82 4.26 -3.41
C ALA A 21 55.85 4.94 -2.50
N SER A 22 55.39 5.57 -1.43
CA SER A 22 56.20 5.82 -0.25
C SER A 22 55.31 5.96 0.98
N ARG A 23 55.54 5.00 1.89
CA ARG A 23 55.60 5.16 3.35
C ARG A 23 54.35 4.82 4.18
N ALA A 24 54.58 3.77 4.94
CA ALA A 24 53.84 3.24 6.07
C ALA A 24 53.67 4.21 7.26
N GLN A 25 52.70 3.84 8.11
CA GLN A 25 52.66 3.96 9.57
C GLN A 25 52.65 5.35 10.25
N ALA A 26 51.48 5.72 10.76
CA ALA A 26 51.22 6.35 12.08
C ALA A 26 49.68 6.32 12.24
N VAL A 27 49.05 5.50 13.09
CA VAL A 27 49.04 5.43 14.56
C VAL A 27 48.79 6.79 15.23
N ALA A 28 47.58 6.87 15.83
CA ALA A 28 47.15 7.66 16.97
C ALA A 28 46.83 9.15 16.78
N ASP A 29 45.79 9.54 17.53
CA ASP A 29 45.38 10.88 17.94
C ASP A 29 44.56 11.74 16.96
N SER A 30 43.25 11.47 16.92
CA SER A 30 42.24 12.51 16.69
C SER A 30 41.40 12.71 17.95
N SER A 31 41.94 13.48 18.87
CA SER A 31 41.21 14.09 19.98
C SER A 31 40.23 15.12 19.42
N PHE A 32 38.94 14.79 19.48
CA PHE A 32 37.85 15.72 19.22
C PHE A 32 37.86 16.80 20.31
N SER A 33 38.34 18.00 19.96
CA SER A 33 38.18 19.19 20.79
C SER A 33 36.75 19.71 20.61
N VAL A 34 35.91 19.47 21.61
CA VAL A 34 34.60 20.11 21.75
C VAL A 34 34.83 21.59 22.00
N ILE A 35 34.64 22.41 20.96
CA ILE A 35 34.55 23.87 21.11
C ILE A 35 33.21 24.16 21.79
N SER A 36 33.25 24.32 23.11
CA SER A 36 32.17 24.91 23.89
C SER A 36 32.02 26.38 23.50
N ALA A 37 31.13 26.66 22.54
CA ALA A 37 30.68 28.01 22.26
C ALA A 37 29.55 28.35 23.24
N THR A 38 29.85 29.13 24.27
CA THR A 38 28.85 29.74 25.13
C THR A 38 28.04 30.76 24.30
N PRO A 39 26.70 30.64 24.20
CA PRO A 39 25.90 31.64 23.50
C PRO A 39 25.82 32.91 24.35
N LYS A 40 26.31 34.03 23.79
CA LYS A 40 26.06 35.38 24.31
C LYS A 40 24.56 35.62 24.42
N ALA A 41 24.09 35.90 25.62
CA ALA A 41 22.71 36.28 25.90
C ALA A 41 22.35 37.57 25.14
N PHE A 42 21.42 37.46 24.19
CA PHE A 42 20.75 38.62 23.59
C PHE A 42 19.64 39.11 24.52
N PRO A 43 19.45 40.44 24.69
CA PRO A 43 18.37 40.97 25.50
C PRO A 43 17.02 40.66 24.85
N PHE A 44 16.17 39.96 25.60
CA PHE A 44 14.81 39.59 25.22
C PHE A 44 13.96 40.86 25.05
N ARG A 45 13.63 41.21 23.80
CA ARG A 45 12.63 42.26 23.50
C ARG A 45 11.26 41.58 23.45
N PRO A 46 10.28 41.98 24.29
CA PRO A 46 8.94 41.41 24.19
C PRO A 46 8.33 41.73 22.82
N PRO A 47 7.63 40.78 22.18
CA PRO A 47 7.01 41.01 20.89
C PRO A 47 5.90 42.07 21.01
N PRO A 48 5.71 42.94 20.00
CA PRO A 48 4.59 43.87 19.97
C PRO A 48 3.27 43.10 19.96
N LYS A 49 2.30 43.59 20.74
CA LYS A 49 0.94 43.05 20.82
C LYS A 49 0.36 42.93 19.41
N SER A 50 -0.01 41.72 18.99
CA SER A 50 -0.67 41.47 17.72
C SER A 50 -2.01 42.20 17.66
N PRO A 51 -2.35 42.82 16.51
CA PRO A 51 -3.68 43.37 16.31
C PRO A 51 -4.73 42.24 16.32
N PRO A 52 -5.96 42.51 16.79
CA PRO A 52 -7.03 41.52 16.77
C PRO A 52 -7.33 41.11 15.31
N PRO A 53 -7.59 39.81 15.05
CA PRO A 53 -7.93 39.35 13.71
C PRO A 53 -9.25 40.00 13.25
N PRO A 54 -9.37 40.37 11.95
CA PRO A 54 -10.61 40.92 11.43
C PRO A 54 -11.72 39.86 11.44
N PRO A 55 -13.00 40.27 11.57
CA PRO A 55 -14.13 39.35 11.62
C PRO A 55 -14.45 38.83 10.21
N TRP A 56 -13.71 37.82 9.74
CA TRP A 56 -14.18 36.97 8.66
C TRP A 56 -15.16 35.95 9.26
N HIS A 57 -16.40 36.38 9.46
CA HIS A 57 -17.52 35.46 9.40
C HIS A 57 -17.68 35.02 7.94
N VAL A 58 -16.92 34.00 7.54
CA VAL A 58 -17.34 33.15 6.42
C VAL A 58 -18.54 32.37 6.94
N ALA A 59 -19.74 32.88 6.67
CA ALA A 59 -20.94 32.09 6.78
C ALA A 59 -20.84 30.96 5.75
N TYR A 60 -20.36 29.79 6.17
CA TYR A 60 -20.58 28.58 5.42
C TYR A 60 -22.09 28.34 5.38
N ASP A 61 -22.68 28.36 4.19
CA ASP A 61 -24.08 28.00 4.01
C ASP A 61 -24.20 26.48 4.27
N CYS A 62 -24.55 26.12 5.50
CA CYS A 62 -24.60 24.75 6.04
C CYS A 62 -25.76 23.90 5.48
N LYS A 63 -26.11 24.01 4.20
CA LYS A 63 -27.31 23.32 3.67
C LYS A 63 -27.10 21.88 3.24
N SER A 64 -25.86 21.38 3.16
CA SER A 64 -25.61 19.94 2.95
C SER A 64 -24.14 19.56 3.20
N THR A 65 -23.59 19.83 4.39
CA THR A 65 -22.26 19.32 4.72
C THR A 65 -22.31 17.80 4.77
N PRO A 66 -21.47 17.08 3.99
CA PRO A 66 -21.43 15.63 4.07
C PRO A 66 -21.05 15.22 5.50
N SER A 67 -21.94 14.51 6.17
CA SER A 67 -21.66 13.90 7.47
C SER A 67 -20.87 12.61 7.30
N LEU A 68 -20.12 12.24 8.34
CA LEU A 68 -19.46 10.94 8.45
C LEU A 68 -20.53 9.83 8.42
N ALA A 69 -20.52 8.98 7.38
CA ALA A 69 -21.47 7.87 7.27
C ALA A 69 -20.94 6.59 7.90
N ALA A 70 -19.67 6.27 7.64
CA ALA A 70 -19.04 5.08 8.21
C ALA A 70 -17.52 5.28 8.37
N ALA A 71 -16.99 4.81 9.50
CA ALA A 71 -15.59 4.47 9.63
C ALA A 71 -15.42 3.01 9.20
N VAL A 72 -14.55 2.75 8.23
CA VAL A 72 -14.35 1.40 7.70
C VAL A 72 -13.12 0.81 8.37
N ALA A 73 -13.30 -0.32 9.05
CA ALA A 73 -12.18 -1.15 9.46
C ALA A 73 -11.54 -1.70 8.20
N ALA A 74 -10.49 -1.04 7.74
CA ALA A 74 -9.75 -1.49 6.59
C ALA A 74 -8.90 -2.69 7.01
N ALA A 75 -8.90 -3.77 6.22
CA ALA A 75 -7.92 -4.84 6.42
C ALA A 75 -6.50 -4.31 6.14
N THR A 76 -6.41 -3.24 5.36
CA THR A 76 -5.21 -2.42 5.23
C THR A 76 -4.98 -1.65 6.53
N ALA A 77 -3.73 -1.55 7.01
CA ALA A 77 -3.37 -0.78 8.21
C ALA A 77 -3.63 0.75 8.11
N LEU A 78 -4.28 1.22 7.04
CA LEU A 78 -4.59 2.62 6.77
C LEU A 78 -6.01 2.97 7.22
N PRO A 79 -6.20 4.10 7.93
CA PRO A 79 -7.54 4.61 8.24
C PRO A 79 -8.33 4.92 6.97
N ALA A 80 -9.59 4.47 6.93
CA ALA A 80 -10.51 4.73 5.83
C ALA A 80 -11.87 5.23 6.35
N VAL A 81 -12.45 6.20 5.65
CA VAL A 81 -13.69 6.86 6.03
C VAL A 81 -14.56 7.04 4.79
N MET A 82 -15.85 6.70 4.91
CA MET A 82 -16.86 7.00 3.90
C MET A 82 -17.81 8.08 4.41
N ASP A 83 -18.02 9.11 3.58
CA ASP A 83 -19.00 10.15 3.85
C ASP A 83 -20.42 9.76 3.40
N SER A 84 -21.41 10.56 3.77
CA SER A 84 -22.82 10.39 3.38
C SER A 84 -23.09 10.62 1.88
N ALA A 85 -22.14 11.20 1.15
CA ALA A 85 -22.21 11.30 -0.31
C ALA A 85 -21.68 10.02 -1.00
N GLY A 86 -21.20 9.03 -0.24
CA GLY A 86 -20.67 7.78 -0.77
C GLY A 86 -19.22 7.90 -1.27
N MET A 87 -18.50 8.95 -0.87
CA MET A 87 -17.07 9.10 -1.14
C MET A 87 -16.27 8.39 -0.06
N LEU A 88 -15.52 7.36 -0.44
CA LEU A 88 -14.56 6.68 0.42
C LEU A 88 -13.20 7.35 0.26
N SER A 89 -12.62 7.78 1.39
CA SER A 89 -11.28 8.33 1.46
C SER A 89 -10.38 7.50 2.36
N VAL A 90 -9.13 7.30 1.95
CA VAL A 90 -8.10 6.58 2.70
C VAL A 90 -6.99 7.56 3.08
N ARG A 91 -6.51 7.49 4.32
CA ARG A 91 -5.42 8.34 4.80
C ARG A 91 -4.07 7.76 4.39
N SER A 92 -3.27 8.52 3.64
CA SER A 92 -1.94 8.11 3.18
C SER A 92 -0.82 8.69 4.04
N PRO A 93 0.10 7.88 4.59
CA PRO A 93 1.27 8.38 5.31
C PRO A 93 2.27 9.06 4.36
N ASP A 94 2.43 8.54 3.14
CA ASP A 94 3.43 8.98 2.17
C ASP A 94 3.13 10.39 1.63
N LEU A 95 1.85 10.78 1.64
CA LEU A 95 1.39 12.11 1.27
C LEU A 95 1.13 13.01 2.49
N GLY A 96 1.98 12.91 3.52
CA GLY A 96 1.92 13.76 4.70
C GLY A 96 0.68 13.57 5.57
N GLY A 97 0.04 12.39 5.50
CA GLY A 97 -1.20 12.11 6.23
C GLY A 97 -2.47 12.67 5.60
N SER A 98 -2.44 13.02 4.30
CA SER A 98 -3.60 13.49 3.55
C SER A 98 -4.63 12.38 3.29
N TRP A 99 -5.89 12.79 3.12
CA TRP A 99 -6.99 11.89 2.74
C TRP A 99 -7.13 11.84 1.22
N ILE A 100 -7.00 10.65 0.66
CA ILE A 100 -7.10 10.39 -0.78
C ILE A 100 -8.45 9.76 -1.08
N PRO A 101 -9.29 10.35 -1.94
CA PRO A 101 -10.51 9.68 -2.39
C PRO A 101 -10.14 8.46 -3.24
N VAL A 102 -10.67 7.29 -2.89
CA VAL A 102 -10.35 6.01 -3.57
C VAL A 102 -11.58 5.32 -4.16
N PHE A 103 -12.77 5.83 -3.87
CA PHE A 103 -14.01 5.31 -4.41
C PHE A 103 -15.12 6.35 -4.29
N ASP A 104 -15.95 6.45 -5.32
CA ASP A 104 -17.11 7.33 -5.38
C ASP A 104 -18.33 6.50 -5.80
N ALA A 105 -19.29 6.33 -4.89
CA ALA A 105 -20.52 5.59 -5.16
C ALA A 105 -21.30 6.17 -6.36
N ALA A 106 -21.15 7.47 -6.63
CA ALA A 106 -21.83 8.13 -7.75
C ALA A 106 -21.34 7.64 -9.13
N ASN A 107 -20.13 7.12 -9.21
CA ASN A 107 -19.51 6.64 -10.46
C ASN A 107 -19.73 5.15 -10.69
N LEU A 108 -20.54 4.48 -9.87
CA LEU A 108 -20.83 3.08 -10.05
C LEU A 108 -21.57 2.82 -11.39
N PRO A 109 -21.27 1.71 -12.09
CA PRO A 109 -21.92 1.39 -13.35
C PRO A 109 -23.43 1.15 -13.16
N GLY A 110 -24.20 1.33 -14.23
CA GLY A 110 -25.67 1.47 -14.21
C GLY A 110 -26.46 0.39 -13.46
N SER A 111 -25.93 -0.82 -13.28
CA SER A 111 -26.55 -1.86 -12.44
C SER A 111 -26.62 -1.50 -10.95
N TYR A 112 -25.84 -0.51 -10.52
CA TYR A 112 -25.69 -0.09 -9.12
C TYR A 112 -26.02 1.40 -8.89
N ALA A 113 -26.31 2.17 -9.95
CA ALA A 113 -26.52 3.63 -9.86
C ALA A 113 -27.63 4.06 -8.89
N ASN A 114 -28.62 3.19 -8.64
CA ASN A 114 -29.74 3.44 -7.72
C ASN A 114 -29.60 2.65 -6.41
N LYS A 115 -28.38 2.30 -6.00
CA LYS A 115 -28.12 1.55 -4.77
C LYS A 115 -27.23 2.37 -3.84
N GLY A 116 -27.58 2.37 -2.55
CA GLY A 116 -26.70 2.80 -1.48
C GLY A 116 -25.56 1.80 -1.31
N VAL A 117 -24.39 2.30 -0.94
CA VAL A 117 -23.20 1.49 -0.66
C VAL A 117 -22.95 1.52 0.84
N TRP A 118 -23.06 0.36 1.49
CA TRP A 118 -22.72 0.20 2.90
C TRP A 118 -21.35 -0.47 3.01
N PRO A 119 -20.28 0.27 3.35
CA PRO A 119 -18.94 -0.29 3.36
C PRO A 119 -18.78 -1.27 4.53
N VAL A 120 -18.12 -2.39 4.27
CA VAL A 120 -17.84 -3.45 5.26
C VAL A 120 -16.36 -3.48 5.57
N ALA A 121 -15.53 -3.63 4.54
CA ALA A 121 -14.08 -3.71 4.69
C ALA A 121 -13.38 -3.21 3.42
N LEU A 122 -12.14 -2.75 3.58
CA LEU A 122 -11.25 -2.46 2.46
C LEU A 122 -10.22 -3.58 2.35
N ILE A 123 -10.16 -4.25 1.20
CA ILE A 123 -9.23 -5.36 0.95
C ILE A 123 -8.46 -5.05 -0.33
N SER A 124 -7.17 -4.79 -0.16
CA SER A 124 -6.25 -4.51 -1.25
C SER A 124 -6.71 -3.35 -2.14
N ASN A 125 -7.23 -3.64 -3.34
CA ASN A 125 -7.74 -2.66 -4.31
C ASN A 125 -9.27 -2.76 -4.50
N GLN A 126 -9.96 -3.39 -3.56
CA GLN A 126 -11.41 -3.60 -3.61
C GLN A 126 -12.07 -3.18 -2.29
N LEU A 127 -13.25 -2.60 -2.42
CA LEU A 127 -14.17 -2.32 -1.34
C LEU A 127 -15.15 -3.49 -1.20
N GLN A 128 -15.17 -4.14 -0.05
CA GLN A 128 -16.29 -4.99 0.35
C GLN A 128 -17.42 -4.12 0.84
N ALA A 129 -18.57 -4.20 0.19
CA ALA A 129 -19.74 -3.44 0.58
C ALA A 129 -21.03 -4.26 0.42
N VAL A 130 -22.03 -3.93 1.22
CA VAL A 130 -23.41 -4.36 1.00
C VAL A 130 -24.11 -3.30 0.17
N LEU A 131 -24.78 -3.72 -0.90
CA LEU A 131 -25.56 -2.83 -1.73
C LEU A 131 -27.00 -2.78 -1.23
N THR A 132 -27.46 -1.60 -0.83
CA THR A 132 -28.82 -1.38 -0.34
C THR A 132 -29.65 -0.66 -1.40
N PRO A 133 -30.95 -0.97 -1.55
CA PRO A 133 -31.81 -0.17 -2.41
C PRO A 133 -31.88 1.27 -1.88
N LEU A 134 -31.72 2.26 -2.75
CA LEU A 134 -31.84 3.66 -2.36
C LEU A 134 -33.31 3.97 -2.07
N VAL A 135 -33.65 4.23 -0.80
CA VAL A 135 -35.01 4.62 -0.42
C VAL A 135 -35.15 6.11 -0.62
N SER A 136 -36.11 6.54 -1.46
CA SER A 136 -36.42 7.95 -1.60
C SER A 136 -36.93 8.51 -0.26
N PRO A 137 -36.62 9.76 0.10
CA PRO A 137 -36.99 10.34 1.40
C PRO A 137 -38.50 10.54 1.49
N SER A 138 -39.18 10.70 0.34
CA SER A 138 -40.65 10.66 0.22
C SER A 138 -41.28 9.34 0.69
N SER A 139 -40.52 8.25 0.71
CA SER A 139 -40.98 6.93 1.18
C SER A 139 -40.66 6.68 2.66
N LEU A 140 -39.80 7.49 3.28
CA LEU A 140 -39.48 7.37 4.71
C LEU A 140 -40.59 7.92 5.60
N SER A 141 -41.39 8.87 5.10
CA SER A 141 -42.57 9.41 5.81
C SER A 141 -43.63 8.34 6.10
N SER A 142 -43.66 7.23 5.36
CA SER A 142 -44.58 6.11 5.59
C SER A 142 -44.02 4.99 6.47
N LEU A 143 -42.70 4.96 6.72
CA LEU A 143 -42.04 3.89 7.49
C LEU A 143 -41.87 4.25 8.97
N PHE A 144 -41.83 5.54 9.32
CA PHE A 144 -42.02 5.97 10.70
C PHE A 144 -43.50 5.88 11.06
N LEU A 145 -43.93 4.66 11.39
CA LEU A 145 -45.22 4.39 12.02
C LEU A 145 -45.44 5.35 13.19
N HIS A 146 -46.63 5.96 13.17
CA HIS A 146 -47.21 6.71 14.27
C HIS A 146 -46.85 6.10 15.65
N PRO A 147 -46.33 6.86 16.62
CA PRO A 147 -46.05 6.37 17.98
C PRO A 147 -47.31 6.02 18.80
N SER A 148 -48.48 5.88 18.16
CA SER A 148 -49.80 5.80 18.80
C SER A 148 -50.33 4.37 19.02
N SER A 149 -49.52 3.33 18.80
CA SER A 149 -50.01 1.93 18.88
C SER A 149 -49.16 0.99 19.75
N LEU A 150 -48.43 1.51 20.74
CA LEU A 150 -47.90 0.69 21.83
C LEU A 150 -48.94 0.61 22.96
N HIS A 151 -49.93 -0.27 22.77
CA HIS A 151 -50.82 -0.67 23.86
C HIS A 151 -50.06 -1.68 24.73
N PHE A 152 -49.63 -1.25 25.92
CA PHE A 152 -49.15 -2.16 26.97
C PHE A 152 -50.35 -2.95 27.52
N PRO A 153 -50.35 -4.29 27.48
CA PRO A 153 -51.29 -5.07 28.28
C PRO A 153 -50.74 -5.17 29.70
N SER A 154 -51.40 -4.49 30.63
CA SER A 154 -51.25 -4.73 32.06
C SER A 154 -52.07 -5.98 32.43
N SER A 155 -51.41 -7.07 32.81
CA SER A 155 -52.08 -8.15 33.53
C SER A 155 -51.14 -8.87 34.49
N SER A 156 -51.56 -8.83 35.74
CA SER A 156 -51.06 -9.45 36.95
C SER A 156 -51.37 -10.95 37.04
N SER A 157 -50.41 -11.73 37.59
CA SER A 157 -50.53 -13.08 38.19
C SER A 157 -50.97 -14.21 37.23
N SER A 158 -50.58 -15.48 37.35
CA SER A 158 -50.02 -16.28 38.43
C SER A 158 -49.22 -17.45 37.84
N ALA A 159 -48.19 -17.90 38.56
CA ALA A 159 -47.34 -19.06 38.25
C ALA A 159 -48.11 -20.39 38.15
N THR A 160 -47.71 -21.30 37.26
CA THR A 160 -47.47 -22.73 37.58
C THR A 160 -46.58 -23.40 36.52
N HIS A 161 -45.74 -24.32 37.01
CA HIS A 161 -44.73 -25.17 36.38
C HIS A 161 -45.09 -25.83 35.02
N ALA A 162 -44.08 -25.96 34.14
CA ALA A 162 -43.64 -27.25 33.56
C ALA A 162 -42.39 -27.05 32.66
N PHE A 163 -41.30 -27.75 32.97
CA PHE A 163 -40.16 -27.98 32.07
C PHE A 163 -40.46 -29.18 31.15
N PRO A 164 -39.94 -29.18 29.90
CA PRO A 164 -39.36 -30.40 29.35
C PRO A 164 -37.91 -30.12 28.87
N HIS A 165 -36.94 -30.86 29.38
CA HIS A 165 -36.38 -32.09 28.80
C HIS A 165 -35.65 -31.82 27.46
N VAL A 166 -34.32 -31.73 27.57
CA VAL A 166 -33.37 -31.64 26.47
C VAL A 166 -32.98 -33.07 26.14
N ASP A 167 -33.36 -33.55 24.96
CA ASP A 167 -32.78 -34.75 24.37
C ASP A 167 -31.81 -34.36 23.27
N ASP A 168 -30.64 -34.97 23.41
CA ASP A 168 -29.42 -34.90 22.62
C ASP A 168 -29.59 -35.87 21.44
N GLU A 169 -29.63 -35.38 20.19
CA GLU A 169 -29.50 -36.23 19.02
C GLU A 169 -28.36 -35.77 18.11
N THR A 170 -27.33 -36.59 18.17
CA THR A 170 -26.23 -36.73 17.22
C THR A 170 -26.77 -37.27 15.89
N ALA A 171 -26.69 -36.48 14.82
CA ALA A 171 -26.98 -36.96 13.47
C ALA A 171 -25.78 -36.73 12.55
N SER A 172 -25.33 -37.86 12.02
CA SER A 172 -24.16 -38.12 11.21
C SER A 172 -24.26 -37.57 9.78
N LEU A 173 -23.12 -37.08 9.31
CA LEU A 173 -22.83 -36.75 7.92
C LEU A 173 -22.95 -37.99 7.02
N THR A 174 -23.78 -37.90 5.99
CA THR A 174 -23.71 -38.83 4.85
C THR A 174 -23.81 -38.04 3.55
N PHE A 175 -22.71 -37.98 2.79
CA PHE A 175 -22.67 -37.46 1.42
C PHE A 175 -22.94 -38.59 0.43
N PRO A 176 -23.75 -38.38 -0.62
CA PRO A 176 -23.63 -39.17 -1.83
C PRO A 176 -22.74 -38.46 -2.85
N ASN A 177 -21.64 -39.14 -3.16
CA ASN A 177 -20.79 -38.94 -4.31
C ASN A 177 -21.52 -39.52 -5.54
N LEU A 178 -21.77 -38.73 -6.57
CA LEU A 178 -22.15 -39.25 -7.89
C LEU A 178 -21.36 -38.56 -8.99
N THR A 179 -20.36 -39.31 -9.43
CA THR A 179 -19.63 -39.20 -10.68
C THR A 179 -20.58 -39.26 -11.88
N GLY A 180 -20.63 -38.19 -12.67
CA GLY A 180 -21.33 -38.14 -13.96
C GLY A 180 -20.36 -37.80 -15.08
N ARG A 181 -19.82 -38.85 -15.71
CA ARG A 181 -18.93 -38.82 -16.88
C ARG A 181 -19.80 -38.73 -18.14
N GLY A 182 -19.61 -37.71 -18.97
CA GLY A 182 -20.27 -37.60 -20.27
C GLY A 182 -19.46 -36.68 -21.19
N GLY A 183 -18.76 -37.28 -22.15
CA GLY A 183 -18.00 -36.58 -23.19
C GLY A 183 -18.82 -36.30 -24.44
N LEU A 184 -18.09 -35.89 -25.49
CA LEU A 184 -18.49 -35.53 -26.87
C LEU A 184 -18.76 -34.02 -27.03
N SER A 185 -18.28 -33.30 -28.04
CA SER A 185 -17.43 -33.60 -29.19
C SER A 185 -17.15 -32.28 -29.93
N HIS A 186 -16.08 -32.27 -30.74
CA HIS A 186 -15.57 -31.18 -31.57
C HIS A 186 -16.61 -30.41 -32.40
N SER A 187 -16.38 -29.10 -32.60
CA SER A 187 -16.39 -28.53 -33.95
C SER A 187 -15.41 -27.36 -34.06
N VAL A 188 -14.50 -27.49 -35.03
CA VAL A 188 -13.53 -26.49 -35.48
C VAL A 188 -14.22 -25.66 -36.55
N GLY A 189 -14.35 -24.35 -36.32
CA GLY A 189 -14.84 -23.39 -37.28
C GLY A 189 -13.78 -22.36 -37.62
N HIS A 190 -13.12 -22.52 -38.77
CA HIS A 190 -12.30 -21.50 -39.42
C HIS A 190 -13.20 -20.39 -39.97
N GLY A 191 -12.91 -19.13 -39.60
CA GLY A 191 -13.57 -17.94 -40.14
C GLY A 191 -12.57 -16.81 -40.35
N LYS A 192 -12.16 -16.59 -41.60
CA LYS A 192 -11.42 -15.43 -42.12
C LYS A 192 -12.36 -14.25 -42.36
N GLY A 193 -11.87 -13.03 -42.15
CA GLY A 193 -12.47 -11.77 -42.61
C GLY A 193 -12.89 -10.87 -41.43
N GLY A 194 -12.65 -9.56 -41.40
CA GLY A 194 -12.10 -8.63 -42.36
C GLY A 194 -11.95 -7.26 -41.68
N ASN A 195 -11.18 -6.38 -42.33
CA ASN A 195 -10.92 -5.00 -41.96
C ASN A 195 -12.21 -4.20 -41.62
N GLY A 196 -12.16 -3.42 -40.54
CA GLY A 196 -13.17 -2.43 -40.20
C GLY A 196 -12.69 -1.52 -39.08
N GLY A 197 -11.96 -0.47 -39.44
CA GLY A 197 -11.56 0.58 -38.50
C GLY A 197 -12.77 1.35 -37.99
N ALA A 198 -13.01 1.29 -36.67
CA ALA A 198 -13.94 2.17 -35.98
C ALA A 198 -13.18 2.91 -34.88
N ARG A 199 -12.93 4.19 -35.11
CA ARG A 199 -12.58 5.16 -34.05
C ARG A 199 -13.81 5.35 -33.16
N PRO A 200 -13.70 5.27 -31.82
CA PRO A 200 -14.61 5.97 -30.93
C PRO A 200 -13.91 7.25 -30.44
N GLY A 201 -14.24 8.36 -31.08
CA GLY A 201 -13.93 9.70 -30.59
C GLY A 201 -15.23 10.44 -30.36
N ALA A 202 -15.61 10.62 -29.09
CA ALA A 202 -16.39 11.72 -28.53
C ALA A 202 -16.90 11.30 -27.15
N THR A 203 -16.04 11.43 -26.13
CA THR A 203 -16.53 11.49 -24.75
C THR A 203 -17.19 12.86 -24.59
N THR A 204 -18.51 12.87 -24.70
CA THR A 204 -19.35 14.03 -24.42
C THR A 204 -19.09 14.46 -22.97
N MET A 205 -18.53 15.65 -22.78
CA MET A 205 -18.48 16.30 -21.48
C MET A 205 -19.91 16.67 -21.06
N ALA A 206 -20.62 15.71 -20.46
CA ALA A 206 -21.85 15.99 -19.75
C ALA A 206 -21.49 16.77 -18.47
N ALA A 207 -21.85 18.04 -18.45
CA ALA A 207 -21.71 18.89 -17.27
C ALA A 207 -22.46 18.28 -16.08
N ALA A 208 -21.71 17.83 -15.08
CA ALA A 208 -22.21 17.27 -13.83
C ALA A 208 -22.81 18.35 -12.92
N THR A 209 -23.96 18.92 -13.31
CA THR A 209 -24.70 19.92 -12.52
C THR A 209 -25.94 19.37 -11.82
N GLY A 210 -26.12 18.05 -11.81
CA GLY A 210 -27.18 17.36 -11.07
C GLY A 210 -26.64 16.43 -10.00
N ARG A 211 -25.88 16.93 -9.00
CA ARG A 211 -25.63 16.14 -7.78
C ARG A 211 -26.93 16.12 -6.98
N GLY A 212 -27.80 15.15 -7.30
CA GLY A 212 -28.97 14.83 -6.51
C GLY A 212 -28.59 14.63 -5.05
N MET A 213 -29.46 15.07 -4.14
CA MET A 213 -29.28 14.95 -2.70
C MET A 213 -29.11 13.46 -2.34
N TRP A 214 -27.86 13.04 -2.11
CA TRP A 214 -27.56 11.65 -1.81
C TRP A 214 -28.26 11.22 -0.53
N HIS A 215 -29.06 10.16 -0.64
CA HIS A 215 -29.71 9.54 0.51
C HIS A 215 -28.65 8.79 1.30
N VAL A 216 -28.59 9.05 2.61
CA VAL A 216 -27.82 8.24 3.55
C VAL A 216 -28.17 6.78 3.27
N ALA A 217 -27.19 5.97 2.86
CA ALA A 217 -27.40 4.55 2.65
C ALA A 217 -27.95 4.00 3.97
N MET A 218 -29.21 3.56 3.99
CA MET A 218 -29.77 2.95 5.17
C MET A 218 -28.98 1.68 5.48
N ALA A 219 -28.83 1.38 6.78
CA ALA A 219 -28.23 0.13 7.20
C ALA A 219 -28.91 -1.05 6.48
N PRO A 220 -28.15 -2.03 5.97
CA PRO A 220 -28.72 -3.12 5.21
C PRO A 220 -29.69 -3.93 6.07
N PRO A 221 -30.79 -4.45 5.49
CA PRO A 221 -31.68 -5.36 6.20
C PRO A 221 -30.90 -6.61 6.65
N LEU A 222 -31.16 -7.08 7.87
CA LEU A 222 -30.45 -8.23 8.46
C LEU A 222 -31.02 -9.58 8.00
N ASP A 223 -32.29 -9.60 7.56
CA ASP A 223 -32.99 -10.80 7.11
C ASP A 223 -33.73 -10.52 5.79
N PRO A 224 -33.42 -11.24 4.69
CA PRO A 224 -32.38 -12.26 4.56
C PRO A 224 -30.95 -11.69 4.67
N LYS A 225 -29.98 -12.55 5.01
CA LYS A 225 -28.57 -12.18 5.13
C LYS A 225 -28.11 -11.43 3.86
N PRO A 226 -27.58 -10.19 4.00
CA PRO A 226 -27.21 -9.39 2.84
C PRO A 226 -26.02 -9.99 2.09
N VAL A 227 -26.04 -9.84 0.76
CA VAL A 227 -24.94 -10.27 -0.12
C VAL A 227 -23.85 -9.20 -0.11
N VAL A 228 -22.65 -9.59 0.31
CA VAL A 228 -21.46 -8.74 0.24
C VAL A 228 -20.92 -8.74 -1.19
N THR A 229 -20.73 -7.55 -1.75
CA THR A 229 -20.25 -7.32 -3.12
C THR A 229 -18.85 -6.72 -3.06
N MET A 230 -17.96 -7.17 -3.95
CA MET A 230 -16.65 -6.57 -4.17
C MET A 230 -16.78 -5.45 -5.21
N LEU A 231 -16.45 -4.22 -4.83
CA LEU A 231 -16.45 -3.05 -5.71
C LEU A 231 -14.99 -2.63 -5.99
N PRO A 232 -14.61 -2.39 -7.26
CA PRO A 232 -13.26 -1.93 -7.56
C PRO A 232 -13.05 -0.51 -7.03
N LEU A 233 -11.86 -0.24 -6.48
CA LEU A 233 -11.45 1.11 -6.13
C LEU A 233 -10.97 1.86 -7.38
N GLU A 234 -11.25 3.15 -7.44
CA GLU A 234 -10.76 4.06 -8.46
C GLU A 234 -10.56 5.45 -7.85
N VAL A 235 -9.35 5.98 -8.00
CA VAL A 235 -9.08 7.37 -7.60
C VAL A 235 -9.66 8.29 -8.68
N PRO A 236 -10.50 9.28 -8.32
CA PRO A 236 -10.97 10.28 -9.27
C PRO A 236 -9.81 11.18 -9.69
N VAL A 237 -9.26 10.94 -10.88
CA VAL A 237 -8.12 11.69 -11.41
C VAL A 237 -8.54 12.56 -12.59
N LEU A 238 -8.02 13.80 -12.63
CA LEU A 238 -8.31 14.77 -13.71
C LEU A 238 -7.66 14.43 -15.06
N ALA A 239 -6.81 13.39 -15.12
CA ALA A 239 -6.09 12.93 -16.31
C ALA A 239 -5.27 14.02 -17.02
N VAL A 240 -4.59 14.87 -16.24
CA VAL A 240 -3.88 16.05 -16.74
C VAL A 240 -2.75 15.65 -17.70
N ASP A 241 -2.15 14.47 -17.53
CA ASP A 241 -0.96 14.02 -18.25
C ASP A 241 -1.26 13.13 -19.45
N GLY A 242 -2.01 13.66 -20.42
CA GLY A 242 -2.25 12.99 -21.69
C GLY A 242 -3.45 12.04 -21.66
N GLY A 243 -4.42 12.28 -20.78
CA GLY A 243 -5.72 11.62 -20.82
C GLY A 243 -5.72 10.16 -20.35
N LYS A 244 -4.60 9.65 -19.80
CA LYS A 244 -4.50 8.28 -19.28
C LYS A 244 -4.81 8.21 -17.77
N GLY A 245 -5.94 8.78 -17.36
CA GLY A 245 -6.36 8.86 -15.94
C GLY A 245 -6.42 7.49 -15.24
N ALA A 246 -6.79 6.42 -15.97
CA ALA A 246 -6.80 5.07 -15.43
C ALA A 246 -5.40 4.57 -14.98
N LEU A 247 -4.33 4.97 -15.69
CA LEU A 247 -2.96 4.63 -15.29
C LEU A 247 -2.54 5.40 -14.03
N GLU A 248 -2.89 6.69 -13.94
CA GLU A 248 -2.62 7.53 -12.76
C GLU A 248 -3.36 6.97 -11.55
N SER A 249 -4.63 6.62 -11.70
CA SER A 249 -5.44 5.99 -10.66
C SER A 249 -4.83 4.66 -10.20
N THR A 250 -4.40 3.80 -11.14
CA THR A 250 -3.73 2.53 -10.81
C THR A 250 -2.43 2.76 -10.03
N PHE A 251 -1.61 3.73 -10.46
CA PHE A 251 -0.37 4.09 -9.77
C PHE A 251 -0.63 4.55 -8.34
N LEU A 252 -1.59 5.45 -8.13
CA LEU A 252 -1.95 5.96 -6.80
C LEU A 252 -2.50 4.86 -5.89
N LEU A 253 -3.37 3.98 -6.39
CA LEU A 253 -3.90 2.85 -5.62
C LEU A 253 -2.80 1.84 -5.25
N GLN A 254 -1.87 1.56 -6.16
CA GLN A 254 -0.73 0.69 -5.86
C GLN A 254 0.20 1.30 -4.81
N GLY A 255 0.44 2.62 -4.86
CA GLY A 255 1.21 3.34 -3.86
C GLY A 255 0.55 3.26 -2.47
N LEU A 256 -0.76 3.49 -2.40
CA LEU A 256 -1.54 3.32 -1.16
C LEU A 256 -1.46 1.90 -0.60
N HIS A 257 -1.58 0.90 -1.46
CA HIS A 257 -1.47 -0.50 -1.05
C HIS A 257 -0.08 -0.80 -0.48
N LEU A 258 0.98 -0.35 -1.17
CA LEU A 258 2.35 -0.51 -0.74
C LEU A 258 2.59 0.15 0.63
N ALA A 259 2.11 1.39 0.82
CA ALA A 259 2.16 2.09 2.10
C ALA A 259 1.48 1.30 3.23
N SER A 260 0.34 0.67 2.94
CA SER A 260 -0.36 -0.15 3.92
C SER A 260 0.42 -1.40 4.33
N LEU A 261 1.08 -2.08 3.37
CA LEU A 261 1.91 -3.25 3.64
C LEU A 261 3.15 -2.86 4.45
N ARG A 262 3.76 -1.70 4.16
CA ARG A 262 4.91 -1.18 4.93
C ARG A 262 4.55 -0.99 6.40
N ILE A 263 3.43 -0.31 6.67
CA ILE A 263 2.96 -0.13 8.05
C ILE A 263 2.66 -1.47 8.71
N ALA A 264 2.02 -2.41 7.99
CA ALA A 264 1.75 -3.73 8.53
C ALA A 264 3.05 -4.49 8.90
N LEU A 265 4.07 -4.41 8.05
CA LEU A 265 5.39 -5.01 8.29
C LEU A 265 6.09 -4.36 9.50
N ASP A 266 6.06 -3.03 9.61
CA ASP A 266 6.66 -2.31 10.73
C ASP A 266 5.99 -2.64 12.06
N MET A 267 4.65 -2.82 12.05
CA MET A 267 3.87 -3.15 13.24
C MET A 267 4.01 -4.60 13.68
N ASN A 268 4.15 -5.54 12.75
CA ASN A 268 4.21 -6.97 13.06
C ASN A 268 5.54 -7.39 13.69
N GLY A 269 6.60 -6.61 13.47
CA GLY A 269 7.92 -6.83 14.08
C GLY A 269 8.52 -8.21 13.77
N VAL A 270 9.76 -8.39 14.21
CA VAL A 270 10.51 -9.64 14.05
C VAL A 270 10.13 -10.60 15.19
N SER A 271 8.85 -10.94 15.34
CA SER A 271 8.41 -11.92 16.33
C SER A 271 8.67 -13.34 15.81
N SER A 272 9.48 -14.11 16.53
CA SER A 272 10.06 -15.37 16.06
C SER A 272 9.06 -16.52 15.85
N ALA A 273 7.80 -16.36 16.29
CA ALA A 273 6.73 -17.33 16.08
C ALA A 273 6.02 -17.18 14.71
N PHE A 274 6.23 -16.07 13.99
CA PHE A 274 5.47 -15.71 12.79
C PHE A 274 6.34 -15.50 11.52
N TRP A 275 7.56 -16.03 11.48
CA TRP A 275 8.48 -15.84 10.35
C TRP A 275 7.89 -16.17 8.97
N ASN A 276 7.05 -17.20 8.87
CA ASN A 276 6.44 -17.59 7.60
C ASN A 276 5.45 -16.54 7.09
N ASP A 277 4.66 -15.95 7.99
CA ASP A 277 3.71 -14.90 7.65
C ASP A 277 4.45 -13.59 7.31
N HIS A 278 5.48 -13.26 8.09
CA HIS A 278 6.33 -12.10 7.83
C HIS A 278 7.07 -12.17 6.49
N LEU A 279 7.57 -13.35 6.10
CA LEU A 279 8.21 -13.55 4.80
C LEU A 279 7.20 -13.48 3.65
N ALA A 280 5.99 -14.04 3.83
CA ALA A 280 4.91 -13.92 2.85
C ALA A 280 4.54 -12.45 2.62
N GLN A 281 4.36 -11.66 3.68
CA GLN A 281 4.09 -10.22 3.60
C GLN A 281 5.22 -9.44 2.91
N HIS A 282 6.49 -9.78 3.17
CA HIS A 282 7.63 -9.19 2.45
C HIS A 282 7.60 -9.52 0.95
N SER A 283 7.28 -10.76 0.60
CA SER A 283 7.16 -11.17 -0.81
C SER A 283 6.01 -10.46 -1.53
N GLU A 284 4.88 -10.27 -0.83
CA GLU A 284 3.73 -9.52 -1.32
C GLU A 284 4.11 -8.05 -1.54
N ALA A 285 4.77 -7.41 -0.56
CA ALA A 285 5.23 -6.03 -0.64
C ALA A 285 6.17 -5.80 -1.84
N LEU A 286 7.10 -6.73 -2.10
CA LEU A 286 7.96 -6.68 -3.28
C LEU A 286 7.18 -6.83 -4.59
N SER A 287 6.18 -7.71 -4.62
CA SER A 287 5.33 -7.89 -5.80
C SER A 287 4.50 -6.63 -6.12
N VAL A 288 3.96 -5.98 -5.08
CA VAL A 288 3.20 -4.73 -5.20
C VAL A 288 4.12 -3.58 -5.59
N ALA A 289 5.33 -3.50 -5.03
CA ALA A 289 6.34 -2.52 -5.44
C ALA A 289 6.72 -2.66 -6.92
N ALA A 290 6.88 -3.89 -7.41
CA ALA A 290 7.12 -4.14 -8.83
C ALA A 290 5.93 -3.73 -9.71
N ALA A 291 4.69 -3.94 -9.23
CA ALA A 291 3.48 -3.52 -9.94
C ALA A 291 3.34 -1.99 -9.97
N HIS A 292 3.64 -1.31 -8.86
CA HIS A 292 3.73 0.14 -8.73
C HIS A 292 4.78 0.73 -9.67
N ASP A 293 5.98 0.19 -9.69
CA ASP A 293 7.05 0.63 -10.59
C ASP A 293 6.73 0.38 -12.07
N LYS A 294 5.95 -0.66 -12.38
CA LYS A 294 5.46 -0.92 -13.73
C LYS A 294 4.44 0.12 -14.18
N SER A 295 3.53 0.57 -13.32
CA SER A 295 2.61 1.66 -13.64
C SER A 295 3.34 3.00 -13.73
N LEU A 296 4.35 3.21 -12.87
CA LEU A 296 5.28 4.33 -12.91
C LEU A 296 5.97 4.45 -14.28
N LEU A 297 6.60 3.38 -14.79
CA LEU A 297 7.29 3.41 -16.09
C LEU A 297 6.32 3.68 -17.25
N ARG A 298 5.07 3.21 -17.15
CA ARG A 298 4.03 3.50 -18.15
C ARG A 298 3.63 4.97 -18.13
N LEU A 299 3.47 5.57 -16.95
CA LEU A 299 3.22 7.01 -16.81
C LEU A 299 4.40 7.84 -17.30
N LEU A 300 5.63 7.41 -16.99
CA LEU A 300 6.85 8.04 -17.46
C LEU A 300 6.91 8.07 -18.99
N ALA A 301 6.60 6.96 -19.66
CA ALA A 301 6.53 6.91 -21.12
C ALA A 301 5.54 7.94 -21.69
N VAL A 302 4.36 8.07 -21.09
CA VAL A 302 3.32 9.03 -21.51
C VAL A 302 3.78 10.48 -21.31
N LEU A 303 4.44 10.77 -20.20
CA LEU A 303 4.99 12.11 -19.93
C LEU A 303 6.10 12.46 -20.91
N LEU A 304 6.95 11.49 -21.27
CA LEU A 304 8.02 11.69 -22.25
C LEU A 304 7.44 11.86 -23.67
N GLU A 305 6.41 11.11 -24.04
CA GLU A 305 5.68 11.26 -25.31
C GLU A 305 5.00 12.63 -25.44
N THR A 306 4.48 13.17 -24.34
CA THR A 306 3.82 14.49 -24.30
C THR A 306 4.79 15.66 -24.09
N GLY A 307 6.10 15.41 -24.01
CA GLY A 307 7.13 16.45 -23.84
C GLY A 307 7.23 17.05 -22.43
N ARG A 308 6.58 16.45 -21.42
CA ARG A 308 6.55 16.95 -20.03
C ARG A 308 7.73 16.45 -19.21
N HIS A 309 8.95 16.76 -19.66
CA HIS A 309 10.19 16.21 -19.10
C HIS A 309 10.47 16.58 -17.65
N ALA A 310 10.05 17.78 -17.20
CA ALA A 310 10.22 18.20 -15.81
C ALA A 310 9.41 17.29 -14.86
N ARG A 311 8.13 17.07 -15.17
CA ARG A 311 7.25 16.19 -14.38
C ARG A 311 7.68 14.73 -14.45
N ALA A 312 8.11 14.27 -15.64
CA ALA A 312 8.70 12.95 -15.79
C ALA A 312 9.87 12.73 -14.85
N ALA A 313 10.72 13.75 -14.68
CA ALA A 313 11.85 13.68 -13.79
C ALA A 313 11.46 13.66 -12.30
N ASP A 314 10.43 14.39 -11.90
CA ASP A 314 9.94 14.34 -10.52
C ASP A 314 9.36 12.95 -10.20
N LEU A 315 8.71 12.33 -11.19
CA LEU A 315 8.14 10.97 -11.08
C LEU A 315 9.21 9.90 -10.82
N LEU A 316 10.44 10.08 -11.33
CA LEU A 316 11.55 9.17 -11.07
C LEU A 316 11.95 9.10 -9.59
N SER A 317 11.73 10.16 -8.82
CA SER A 317 12.02 10.16 -7.38
C SER A 317 11.14 9.16 -6.61
N MET A 318 9.99 8.78 -7.18
CA MET A 318 9.02 7.86 -6.58
C MET A 318 9.25 6.38 -6.96
N ALA A 319 10.24 6.07 -7.82
CA ALA A 319 10.55 4.68 -8.16
C ALA A 319 11.05 3.93 -6.94
N GLU A 320 10.63 2.70 -6.72
CA GLU A 320 10.98 1.93 -5.53
C GLU A 320 12.21 1.04 -5.77
N LEU A 321 12.27 0.38 -6.91
CA LEU A 321 13.29 -0.60 -7.23
C LEU A 321 14.43 0.01 -8.07
N THR A 322 15.67 -0.36 -7.75
CA THR A 322 16.87 0.07 -8.50
C THR A 322 16.80 -0.33 -9.97
N ARG A 323 16.27 -1.54 -10.26
CA ARG A 323 16.09 -2.03 -11.65
C ARG A 323 15.10 -1.19 -12.46
N THR A 324 14.13 -0.57 -11.80
CA THR A 324 13.17 0.33 -12.45
C THR A 324 13.87 1.59 -12.93
N LEU A 325 14.80 2.14 -12.15
CA LEU A 325 15.60 3.30 -12.54
C LEU A 325 16.52 2.98 -13.73
N GLU A 326 17.12 1.78 -13.80
CA GLU A 326 17.89 1.34 -14.98
C GLU A 326 17.01 1.29 -16.24
N GLY A 327 15.80 0.76 -16.12
CA GLY A 327 14.80 0.76 -17.20
C GLY A 327 14.39 2.19 -17.60
N ALA A 328 14.22 3.06 -16.62
CA ALA A 328 13.88 4.46 -16.84
C ALA A 328 14.98 5.24 -17.57
N VAL A 329 16.27 5.01 -17.25
CA VAL A 329 17.40 5.60 -17.98
C VAL A 329 17.36 5.20 -19.46
N LYS A 330 17.10 3.92 -19.76
CA LYS A 330 16.96 3.43 -21.14
C LYS A 330 15.78 4.10 -21.84
N LEU A 331 14.64 4.23 -21.16
CA LEU A 331 13.46 4.89 -21.69
C LEU A 331 13.72 6.38 -21.98
N CYS A 332 14.32 7.13 -21.05
CA CYS A 332 14.67 8.54 -21.24
C CYS A 332 15.67 8.73 -22.39
N THR A 333 16.59 7.79 -22.58
CA THR A 333 17.55 7.79 -23.70
C THR A 333 16.84 7.61 -25.04
N HIS A 334 15.88 6.69 -25.11
CA HIS A 334 15.06 6.48 -26.31
C HIS A 334 14.28 7.74 -26.72
N HIS A 335 13.68 8.44 -25.75
CA HIS A 335 12.95 9.69 -25.99
C HIS A 335 13.84 10.93 -26.12
N ARG A 336 15.18 10.77 -26.08
CA ARG A 336 16.17 11.87 -26.21
C ARG A 336 16.00 13.00 -25.19
N SER A 337 15.49 12.69 -24.01
CA SER A 337 15.28 13.66 -22.93
C SER A 337 16.50 13.73 -22.02
N ALA A 338 17.48 14.57 -22.37
CA ALA A 338 18.74 14.69 -21.63
C ALA A 338 18.55 15.00 -20.14
N SER A 339 17.72 16.00 -19.80
CA SER A 339 17.49 16.42 -18.40
C SER A 339 16.88 15.31 -17.53
N ALA A 340 15.85 14.61 -18.04
CA ALA A 340 15.24 13.48 -17.32
C ALA A 340 16.18 12.28 -17.21
N ARG A 341 16.99 12.01 -18.23
CA ARG A 341 18.01 10.95 -18.22
C ARG A 341 19.08 11.23 -17.17
N ASP A 342 19.58 12.47 -17.09
CA ASP A 342 20.62 12.84 -16.14
C ASP A 342 20.12 12.73 -14.70
N ARG A 343 18.88 13.18 -14.44
CA ARG A 343 18.22 12.98 -13.13
C ARG A 343 18.01 11.50 -12.81
N ALA A 344 17.54 10.69 -13.76
CA ALA A 344 17.41 9.24 -13.58
C ALA A 344 18.75 8.58 -13.20
N ALA A 345 19.83 8.96 -13.88
CA ALA A 345 21.16 8.45 -13.63
C ALA A 345 21.69 8.89 -12.25
N GLN A 346 21.45 10.14 -11.85
CA GLN A 346 21.81 10.64 -10.52
C GLN A 346 21.08 9.88 -9.41
N THR A 347 19.76 9.67 -9.53
CA THR A 347 18.98 8.90 -8.56
C THR A 347 19.46 7.45 -8.49
N LEU A 348 19.78 6.84 -9.64
CA LEU A 348 20.32 5.47 -9.70
C LEU A 348 21.68 5.37 -9.00
N GLN A 349 22.61 6.27 -9.29
CA GLN A 349 23.93 6.31 -8.66
C GLN A 349 23.83 6.50 -7.14
N ALA A 350 22.98 7.43 -6.70
CA ALA A 350 22.74 7.65 -5.28
C ALA A 350 22.24 6.39 -4.57
N ARG A 351 21.32 5.63 -5.20
CA ARG A 351 20.83 4.36 -4.65
C ARG A 351 21.87 3.26 -4.64
N GLN A 352 22.68 3.15 -5.69
CA GLN A 352 23.77 2.17 -5.76
C GLN A 352 24.80 2.43 -4.66
N ALA A 353 25.20 3.69 -4.43
CA ALA A 353 26.11 4.06 -3.35
C ALA A 353 25.56 3.71 -1.96
N ILE A 354 24.26 3.94 -1.71
CA ILE A 354 23.60 3.53 -0.47
C ILE A 354 23.62 2.00 -0.32
N GLN A 355 23.32 1.28 -1.40
CA GLN A 355 23.29 -0.18 -1.38
C GLN A 355 24.69 -0.78 -1.12
N GLU A 356 25.73 -0.22 -1.73
CA GLU A 356 27.13 -0.58 -1.46
C GLU A 356 27.46 -0.38 0.02
N HIS A 357 27.13 0.78 0.59
CA HIS A 357 27.35 1.05 2.01
C HIS A 357 26.59 0.06 2.92
N LEU A 358 25.35 -0.29 2.58
CA LEU A 358 24.57 -1.30 3.32
C LEU A 358 25.18 -2.70 3.21
N THR A 359 25.71 -3.10 2.05
CA THR A 359 26.38 -4.40 1.90
C THR A 359 27.65 -4.48 2.72
N VAL A 360 28.48 -3.43 2.71
CA VAL A 360 29.69 -3.36 3.54
C VAL A 360 29.34 -3.43 5.03
N ALA A 361 28.31 -2.69 5.45
CA ALA A 361 27.82 -2.74 6.83
C ALA A 361 27.31 -4.14 7.21
N ARG A 362 26.55 -4.78 6.32
CA ARG A 362 26.04 -6.15 6.54
C ARG A 362 27.19 -7.14 6.69
N ASP A 363 28.18 -7.10 5.80
CA ASP A 363 29.31 -8.02 5.82
C ASP A 363 30.16 -7.80 7.08
N ALA A 364 30.35 -6.55 7.52
CA ALA A 364 30.97 -6.23 8.80
C ALA A 364 30.19 -6.81 9.98
N MET A 365 28.86 -6.67 10.01
CA MET A 365 28.01 -7.24 11.07
C MET A 365 28.07 -8.77 11.11
N THR A 366 28.06 -9.44 9.94
CA THR A 366 28.18 -10.90 9.88
C THR A 366 29.55 -11.38 10.36
N LYS A 367 30.62 -10.66 10.02
CA LYS A 367 31.96 -10.95 10.53
C LYS A 367 32.00 -10.81 12.05
N THR A 368 31.49 -9.72 12.61
CA THR A 368 31.42 -9.56 14.07
C THR A 368 30.58 -10.64 14.74
N ALA A 369 29.48 -11.08 14.11
CA ALA A 369 28.65 -12.16 14.64
C ALA A 369 29.41 -13.51 14.65
N ILE A 370 30.18 -13.79 13.60
CA ILE A 370 31.02 -15.00 13.54
C ILE A 370 32.13 -14.93 14.59
N ASP A 371 32.80 -13.79 14.74
CA ASP A 371 33.88 -13.59 15.72
C ASP A 371 33.33 -13.75 17.16
N THR A 372 32.16 -13.19 17.46
CA THR A 372 31.50 -13.37 18.78
C THR A 372 31.06 -14.81 19.03
N ALA A 373 30.55 -15.52 18.01
CA ALA A 373 30.21 -16.94 18.12
C ALA A 373 31.45 -17.81 18.36
N ALA A 374 32.59 -17.46 17.76
CA ALA A 374 33.86 -18.13 18.01
C ALA A 374 34.35 -17.90 19.45
N ALA A 375 34.32 -16.66 19.93
CA ALA A 375 34.69 -16.33 21.31
C ALA A 375 33.77 -17.04 22.33
N LEU A 376 32.46 -17.12 22.07
CA LEU A 376 31.53 -17.86 22.93
C LEU A 376 31.86 -19.36 23.00
N LYS A 377 32.28 -19.97 21.89
CA LYS A 377 32.73 -21.37 21.87
C LYS A 377 34.00 -21.57 22.70
N GLU A 378 34.93 -20.64 22.67
CA GLU A 378 36.16 -20.68 23.49
C GLU A 378 35.84 -20.56 24.99
N VAL A 379 34.95 -19.63 25.36
CA VAL A 379 34.45 -19.50 26.75
C VAL A 379 33.74 -20.78 27.20
N GLN A 380 32.95 -21.40 26.32
CA GLN A 380 32.26 -22.66 26.64
C GLN A 380 33.23 -23.84 26.81
N ALA A 381 34.33 -23.88 26.05
CA ALA A 381 35.38 -24.87 26.21
C ALA A 381 36.08 -24.73 27.58
N HIS A 382 36.46 -23.50 27.97
CA HIS A 382 37.04 -23.24 29.29
C HIS A 382 36.09 -23.55 30.43
N LEU A 383 34.79 -23.28 30.28
CA LEU A 383 33.80 -23.65 31.29
C LEU A 383 33.72 -25.17 31.47
N GLY A 384 33.84 -25.95 30.38
CA GLY A 384 33.94 -27.41 30.43
C GLY A 384 35.18 -27.88 31.20
N ASP A 385 36.34 -27.26 30.95
CA ASP A 385 37.58 -27.57 31.68
C ASP A 385 37.43 -27.29 33.18
N VAL A 386 36.87 -26.14 33.55
CA VAL A 386 36.63 -25.77 34.96
C VAL A 386 35.66 -26.75 35.63
N GLN A 387 34.57 -27.15 34.96
CA GLN A 387 33.63 -28.15 35.48
C GLN A 387 34.31 -29.50 35.72
N SER A 388 35.22 -29.92 34.84
CA SER A 388 35.98 -31.17 35.01
C SER A 388 36.92 -31.12 36.23
N ILE A 389 37.57 -29.98 36.46
CA ILE A 389 38.44 -29.75 37.63
C ILE A 389 37.61 -29.78 38.91
N VAL A 390 36.47 -29.08 38.93
CA VAL A 390 35.56 -29.06 40.09
C VAL A 390 35.05 -30.47 40.40
N ALA A 391 34.68 -31.26 39.39
CA ALA A 391 34.26 -32.64 39.57
C ALA A 391 35.38 -33.53 40.15
N ALA A 392 36.62 -33.37 39.67
CA ALA A 392 37.77 -34.10 40.17
C ALA A 392 38.10 -33.76 41.64
N LEU A 393 38.01 -32.48 42.01
CA LEU A 393 38.21 -32.03 43.40
C LEU A 393 37.10 -32.56 44.32
N ALA A 394 35.84 -32.55 43.88
CA ALA A 394 34.72 -33.09 44.64
C ALA A 394 34.90 -34.58 44.94
N TYR A 395 35.38 -35.37 43.98
CA TYR A 395 35.65 -36.80 44.19
C TYR A 395 36.77 -37.06 45.21
N ARG A 396 37.77 -36.17 45.27
CA ARG A 396 38.92 -36.31 46.19
C ARG A 396 38.60 -35.94 47.65
N GLY A 397 37.57 -35.12 47.89
CA GLY A 397 37.19 -34.64 49.21
C GLY A 397 36.12 -35.46 49.94
N GLY A 398 35.56 -36.49 49.31
CA GLY A 398 34.49 -37.34 49.85
C GLY A 398 34.93 -38.67 50.47
N GLY A 399 36.24 -38.86 50.73
CA GLY A 399 36.82 -40.06 51.31
C GLY A 399 37.16 -39.93 52.79
#